data_AF-A0A090QFY4-F1
#
_entry.id   AF-A0A090QFY4-F1
#
_cell.length_a   1.000
_cell.length_b   1.000
_cell.length_c   1.000
_cell.angle_alpha   90.00
_cell.angle_beta   90.00
_cell.angle_gamma   90.00
#
_symmetry.space_group_name_H-M   'P 1'
#
loop_
_entity.id
_entity.type
_entity.pdbx_description
1 polymer ?
#
loop_
_entity_poly.entity_id
_entity_poly.type
_entity_poly.pdbx_seq_one_letter_code
_entity_poly.pdbx_strand_id
1 'polypeptide(L)'
;MLADALAAIIVTLARVNSVYEQEMSIRFTLVANNDRLIYFNDQNNQGFADPYDNYSGSQMLGTNTSNINNRIGTTSYDIGHVFSTGGGGIAGQSPCASTKGQGVTGIVTPEFDPFDIDYVCHEIGHQFSAAHTFYNGCLVVHHRLHHMNLVALVLSWDMLVYVRLMFKRIVMLIFI
;
A
#
# COMPACT_ATOMS: atom_id res chain seq x y z
N MET A 1 7.39 7.79 -13.94
CA MET A 1 8.11 8.91 -13.27
C MET A 1 7.53 9.17 -11.88
N LEU A 2 8.15 10.04 -11.04
CA LEU A 2 7.68 10.34 -9.68
C LEU A 2 6.19 10.71 -9.62
N ALA A 3 5.71 11.52 -10.58
CA ALA A 3 4.31 11.93 -10.66
C ALA A 3 3.36 10.75 -10.89
N ASP A 4 3.72 9.81 -11.77
CA ASP A 4 2.88 8.64 -12.04
C ASP A 4 2.81 7.70 -10.83
N ALA A 5 3.94 7.53 -10.13
CA ALA A 5 3.99 6.73 -8.91
C ALA A 5 3.08 7.34 -7.84
N LEU A 6 3.15 8.67 -7.66
CA LEU A 6 2.31 9.38 -6.73
C LEU A 6 0.82 9.30 -7.12
N ALA A 7 0.50 9.40 -8.42
CA ALA A 7 -0.86 9.25 -8.92
C ALA A 7 -1.41 7.83 -8.61
N ALA A 8 -0.62 6.78 -8.84
CA ALA A 8 -1.01 5.42 -8.50
C ALA A 8 -1.26 5.25 -6.99
N ILE A 9 -0.38 5.78 -6.14
CA ILE A 9 -0.58 5.77 -4.68
C ILE A 9 -1.88 6.48 -4.28
N ILE A 10 -2.17 7.63 -4.89
CA ILE A 10 -3.39 8.39 -4.59
C ILE A 10 -4.64 7.59 -4.98
N VAL A 11 -4.61 6.87 -6.09
CA VAL A 11 -5.70 5.96 -6.49
C VAL A 11 -5.88 4.88 -5.44
N THR A 12 -4.82 4.16 -5.07
CA THR A 12 -4.87 3.12 -4.02
C THR A 12 -5.42 3.69 -2.71
N LEU A 13 -4.92 4.84 -2.24
CA LEU A 13 -5.41 5.47 -1.01
C LEU A 13 -6.88 5.87 -1.09
N ALA A 14 -7.36 6.35 -2.24
CA ALA A 14 -8.77 6.68 -2.42
C ALA A 14 -9.64 5.42 -2.30
N ARG A 15 -9.19 4.29 -2.86
CA ARG A 15 -9.88 2.99 -2.74
C ARG A 15 -9.84 2.47 -1.30
N VAL A 16 -8.69 2.49 -0.64
CA VAL A 16 -8.57 2.07 0.76
C VAL A 16 -9.43 2.93 1.68
N ASN A 17 -9.41 4.26 1.53
CA ASN A 17 -10.24 5.18 2.33
C ASN A 17 -11.73 4.92 2.15
N SER A 18 -12.18 4.51 0.97
CA SER A 18 -13.58 4.16 0.74
C SER A 18 -14.08 3.02 1.64
N VAL A 19 -13.17 2.14 2.10
CA VAL A 19 -13.47 1.06 3.05
C VAL A 19 -13.26 1.53 4.48
N TYR A 20 -12.08 2.08 4.80
CA TYR A 20 -11.70 2.40 6.18
C TYR A 20 -12.49 3.57 6.78
N GLU A 21 -12.90 4.55 5.97
CA GLU A 21 -13.72 5.66 6.46
C GLU A 21 -15.13 5.15 6.84
N GLN A 22 -15.68 4.23 6.05
CA GLN A 22 -17.02 3.69 6.27
C GLN A 22 -17.06 2.68 7.42
N GLU A 23 -16.12 1.73 7.45
CA GLU A 23 -16.17 0.59 8.39
C GLU A 23 -15.46 0.88 9.72
N MET A 24 -14.49 1.79 9.74
CA MET A 24 -13.63 2.03 10.91
C MET A 24 -13.52 3.50 11.31
N SER A 25 -14.13 4.44 10.55
CA SER A 25 -13.95 5.89 10.75
C SER A 25 -12.47 6.32 10.72
N ILE A 26 -11.66 5.64 9.91
CA ILE A 26 -10.23 5.93 9.74
C ILE A 26 -10.04 6.52 8.35
N ARG A 27 -9.29 7.62 8.26
CA ARG A 27 -8.88 8.24 7.01
C ARG A 27 -7.36 8.24 6.90
N PHE A 28 -6.87 7.75 5.78
CA PHE A 28 -5.46 7.72 5.46
C PHE A 28 -5.05 8.88 4.57
N THR A 29 -3.96 9.55 4.95
CA THR A 29 -3.40 10.67 4.20
C THR A 29 -1.90 10.53 4.00
N LEU A 30 -1.39 11.04 2.88
CA LEU A 30 0.04 11.04 2.60
C LEU A 30 0.78 12.05 3.47
N VAL A 31 1.91 11.62 4.03
CA VAL A 31 2.79 12.45 4.86
C VAL A 31 3.56 13.47 4.02
N ALA A 32 4.02 14.55 4.64
CA ALA A 32 4.95 15.46 3.99
C ALA A 32 6.28 14.76 3.64
N ASN A 33 6.91 15.16 2.54
CA ASN A 33 8.15 14.57 2.03
C ASN A 33 8.05 13.08 1.60
N ASN A 34 6.84 12.59 1.30
CA ASN A 34 6.63 11.22 0.81
C ASN A 34 7.32 10.94 -0.54
N ASP A 35 7.60 11.97 -1.32
CA ASP A 35 8.37 11.90 -2.58
C ASP A 35 9.78 11.35 -2.39
N ARG A 36 10.36 11.51 -1.18
CA ARG A 36 11.68 10.97 -0.81
C ARG A 36 11.67 9.44 -0.61
N LEU A 37 10.49 8.83 -0.61
CA LEU A 37 10.27 7.41 -0.33
C LEU A 37 9.77 6.63 -1.56
N ILE A 38 9.77 7.29 -2.72
CA ILE A 38 9.48 6.67 -4.02
C ILE A 38 10.80 6.38 -4.73
N TYR A 39 10.97 5.13 -5.16
CA TYR A 39 12.19 4.66 -5.82
C TYR A 39 11.90 4.26 -7.27
N PHE A 40 12.69 4.82 -8.19
CA PHE A 40 12.64 4.54 -9.61
C PHE A 40 14.06 4.48 -10.15
N ASN A 41 14.33 3.56 -11.08
CA ASN A 41 15.69 3.30 -11.58
C ASN A 41 16.70 3.06 -10.44
N ASP A 42 16.28 2.29 -9.43
CA ASP A 42 17.09 1.87 -8.27
C ASP A 42 17.57 3.04 -7.37
N GLN A 43 16.95 4.23 -7.47
CA GLN A 43 17.21 5.39 -6.61
C GLN A 43 15.94 6.20 -6.29
N ASN A 44 15.97 7.04 -5.25
CA ASN A 44 14.93 8.04 -5.00
C ASN A 44 15.28 9.41 -5.63
N ASN A 45 14.39 10.40 -5.47
CA ASN A 45 14.58 11.75 -6.00
C ASN A 45 15.75 12.55 -5.39
N GLN A 46 16.40 12.03 -4.35
CA GLN A 46 17.59 12.61 -3.74
C GLN A 46 18.86 11.80 -4.08
N GLY A 47 18.77 10.80 -4.97
CA GLY A 47 19.90 9.96 -5.38
C GLY A 47 20.29 8.88 -4.38
N PHE A 48 19.49 8.61 -3.34
CA PHE A 48 19.74 7.48 -2.46
C PHE A 48 19.32 6.19 -3.13
N ALA A 49 20.17 5.16 -3.03
CA ALA A 49 19.91 3.84 -3.57
C ALA A 49 18.65 3.22 -2.95
N ASP A 50 17.92 2.47 -3.77
CA ASP A 50 16.79 1.64 -3.37
C ASP A 50 17.25 0.56 -2.36
N PRO A 51 16.76 0.58 -1.11
CA PRO A 51 17.22 -0.34 -0.08
C PRO A 51 16.50 -1.68 -0.09
N TYR A 52 15.46 -1.85 -0.90
CA TYR A 52 14.61 -3.03 -0.87
C TYR A 52 15.16 -4.12 -1.80
N ASP A 53 14.75 -5.38 -1.63
CA ASP A 53 15.09 -6.51 -2.53
C ASP A 53 14.00 -6.83 -3.60
N ASN A 54 12.72 -6.61 -3.29
CA ASN A 54 11.48 -6.71 -4.09
C ASN A 54 10.90 -8.12 -4.13
N TYR A 55 11.47 -9.01 -3.35
CA TYR A 55 11.19 -10.43 -3.45
C TYR A 55 10.88 -11.02 -2.07
N SER A 56 11.55 -10.55 -1.01
CA SER A 56 11.30 -11.02 0.34
C SER A 56 10.48 -10.00 1.14
N GLY A 57 9.16 -10.20 1.21
CA GLY A 57 8.29 -9.41 2.08
C GLY A 57 8.80 -9.34 3.52
N SER A 58 9.28 -10.46 4.07
CA SER A 58 9.83 -10.52 5.43
C SER A 58 11.06 -9.63 5.65
N GLN A 59 11.99 -9.57 4.68
CA GLN A 59 13.14 -8.66 4.76
C GLN A 59 12.71 -7.21 4.59
N MET A 60 11.71 -6.97 3.73
CA MET A 60 11.19 -5.64 3.46
C MET A 60 10.49 -5.02 4.68
N LEU A 61 9.93 -5.79 5.63
CA LEU A 61 9.33 -5.25 6.87
C LEU A 61 10.30 -4.37 7.68
N GLY A 62 11.44 -4.93 8.07
CA GLY A 62 12.46 -4.22 8.86
C GLY A 62 13.15 -3.12 8.05
N THR A 63 13.38 -3.39 6.77
CA THR A 63 13.95 -2.41 5.82
C THR A 63 13.06 -1.18 5.69
N ASN A 64 11.74 -1.36 5.61
CA ASN A 64 10.80 -0.27 5.41
C ASN A 64 10.79 0.71 6.57
N THR A 65 10.67 0.21 7.80
CA THR A 65 10.73 1.04 9.01
C THR A 65 12.04 1.83 9.08
N SER A 66 13.17 1.16 8.83
CA SER A 66 14.49 1.80 8.85
C SER A 66 14.62 2.87 7.78
N ASN A 67 14.14 2.59 6.56
CA ASN A 67 14.20 3.53 5.45
C ASN A 67 13.36 4.79 5.74
N ILE A 68 12.09 4.62 6.13
CA ILE A 68 11.21 5.75 6.47
C ILE A 68 11.84 6.62 7.55
N ASN A 69 12.32 6.01 8.63
CA ASN A 69 12.96 6.71 9.74
C ASN A 69 14.18 7.52 9.28
N ASN A 70 15.01 6.95 8.40
CA ASN A 70 16.20 7.62 7.88
C ASN A 70 15.87 8.74 6.87
N ARG A 71 14.77 8.65 6.12
CA ARG A 71 14.43 9.65 5.10
C ARG A 71 13.62 10.80 5.65
N ILE A 72 12.61 10.53 6.47
CA ILE A 72 11.66 11.56 6.92
C ILE A 72 11.54 11.69 8.44
N GLY A 73 12.12 10.77 9.22
CA GLY A 73 12.09 10.79 10.67
C GLY A 73 10.97 9.94 11.29
N THR A 74 11.19 9.49 12.52
CA THR A 74 10.29 8.57 13.25
C THR A 74 8.96 9.21 13.65
N THR A 75 8.89 10.52 13.81
CA THR A 75 7.67 11.24 14.22
C THR A 75 6.83 11.72 13.04
N SER A 76 7.27 11.44 11.81
CA SER A 76 6.69 12.01 10.58
C SER A 76 5.65 11.11 9.92
N TYR A 77 5.20 10.05 10.57
CA TYR A 77 4.21 9.09 10.07
C TYR A 77 3.65 8.22 11.20
N ASP A 78 2.45 7.66 11.03
CA ASP A 78 1.81 6.75 12.00
C ASP A 78 1.88 5.28 11.57
N ILE A 79 1.85 5.05 10.26
CA ILE A 79 1.93 3.74 9.62
C ILE A 79 2.67 3.86 8.29
N GLY A 80 3.60 2.94 8.06
CA GLY A 80 4.37 2.83 6.83
C GLY A 80 4.10 1.49 6.16
N HIS A 81 3.94 1.53 4.85
CA HIS A 81 3.56 0.38 4.04
C HIS A 81 4.34 0.42 2.73
N VAL A 82 4.94 -0.68 2.29
CA VAL A 82 5.70 -0.74 1.03
C VAL A 82 5.03 -1.66 0.02
N PHE A 83 4.96 -1.21 -1.22
CA PHE A 83 4.52 -1.98 -2.35
C PHE A 83 5.71 -2.66 -3.04
N SER A 84 5.52 -3.93 -3.36
CA SER A 84 6.49 -4.74 -4.08
C SER A 84 5.84 -5.41 -5.29
N THR A 85 6.66 -5.85 -6.25
CA THR A 85 6.19 -6.74 -7.33
C THR A 85 6.41 -8.22 -6.99
N GLY A 86 6.91 -8.51 -5.79
CA GLY A 86 6.89 -9.84 -5.20
C GLY A 86 5.45 -10.25 -4.88
N GLY A 87 5.15 -11.55 -4.84
CA GLY A 87 3.77 -12.01 -4.58
C GLY A 87 3.43 -12.05 -3.09
N GLY A 88 2.21 -11.64 -2.76
CA GLY A 88 1.63 -11.73 -1.41
C GLY A 88 1.87 -10.49 -0.56
N GLY A 89 1.53 -10.55 0.72
CA GLY A 89 1.77 -9.48 1.66
C GLY A 89 2.10 -10.02 3.06
N ILE A 90 2.76 -9.18 3.83
CA ILE A 90 3.09 -9.45 5.24
C ILE A 90 3.04 -8.11 5.97
N ALA A 91 2.45 -8.09 7.15
CA ALA A 91 2.41 -6.93 8.02
C ALA A 91 2.67 -7.29 9.49
N GLY A 92 3.34 -6.38 10.20
CA GLY A 92 3.39 -6.37 11.67
C GLY A 92 2.07 -5.88 12.26
N GLN A 93 1.96 -5.82 13.59
CA GLN A 93 0.68 -5.55 14.30
C GLN A 93 0.76 -4.34 15.23
N SER A 94 1.36 -3.24 14.78
CA SER A 94 1.65 -2.12 15.69
C SER A 94 1.71 -0.76 14.98
N PRO A 95 0.57 -0.10 14.75
CA PRO A 95 0.56 1.29 14.33
C PRO A 95 1.12 2.16 15.47
N CYS A 96 1.72 3.31 15.13
CA CYS A 96 2.29 4.27 16.09
C CYS A 96 3.42 3.74 17.00
N ALA A 97 3.88 2.50 16.82
CA ALA A 97 4.99 1.90 17.57
C ALA A 97 6.35 2.09 16.88
N SER A 98 7.42 1.52 17.45
CA SER A 98 8.74 1.54 16.82
C SER A 98 8.81 0.75 15.50
N THR A 99 7.91 -0.22 15.31
CA THR A 99 7.80 -1.09 14.13
C THR A 99 6.69 -0.67 13.17
N LYS A 100 6.17 0.55 13.30
CA LYS A 100 5.01 1.04 12.54
C LYS A 100 5.18 1.12 11.02
N GLY A 101 6.39 0.93 10.50
CA GLY A 101 6.65 0.77 9.06
C GLY A 101 6.58 -0.66 8.55
N GLN A 102 6.28 -1.65 9.39
CA GLN A 102 6.24 -3.06 9.01
C GLN A 102 4.93 -3.42 8.30
N GLY A 103 4.83 -3.08 7.02
CA GLY A 103 3.75 -3.50 6.14
C GLY A 103 4.26 -3.62 4.72
N VAL A 104 3.96 -4.74 4.06
CA VAL A 104 4.29 -4.99 2.67
C VAL A 104 3.08 -5.57 1.97
N THR A 105 2.70 -4.99 0.83
CA THR A 105 1.79 -5.63 -0.12
C THR A 105 2.52 -5.81 -1.45
N GLY A 106 2.32 -6.95 -2.09
CA GLY A 106 2.88 -7.18 -3.40
C GLY A 106 2.07 -8.15 -4.24
N ILE A 107 2.11 -7.88 -5.53
CA ILE A 107 1.64 -8.80 -6.56
C ILE A 107 2.40 -8.47 -7.85
N VAL A 108 2.53 -9.44 -8.75
CA VAL A 108 3.28 -9.26 -10.01
C VAL A 108 2.74 -8.09 -10.84
N THR A 109 1.43 -7.87 -10.80
CA THR A 109 0.74 -6.77 -11.48
C THR A 109 -0.10 -6.00 -10.45
N PRO A 110 0.47 -5.01 -9.74
CA PRO A 110 -0.21 -4.28 -8.68
C PRO A 110 -1.14 -3.22 -9.28
N GLU A 111 -2.23 -3.70 -9.87
CA GLU A 111 -3.19 -2.88 -10.61
C GLU A 111 -4.63 -3.24 -10.21
N PHE A 112 -5.52 -2.26 -10.37
CA PHE A 112 -6.97 -2.38 -10.22
C PHE A 112 -7.48 -2.66 -8.80
N ASP A 113 -8.81 -2.62 -8.68
CA ASP A 113 -9.54 -2.82 -7.43
C ASP A 113 -9.14 -4.07 -6.64
N PRO A 114 -8.86 -5.25 -7.24
CA PRO A 114 -8.43 -6.41 -6.46
C PRO A 114 -7.13 -6.15 -5.70
N PHE A 115 -6.15 -5.44 -6.30
CA PHE A 115 -4.93 -5.10 -5.59
C PHE A 115 -5.23 -4.14 -4.43
N ASP A 116 -5.94 -3.05 -4.69
CA ASP A 116 -6.20 -2.02 -3.70
C ASP A 116 -7.10 -2.50 -2.55
N ILE A 117 -8.14 -3.27 -2.85
CA ILE A 117 -9.15 -3.70 -1.88
C ILE A 117 -8.82 -5.06 -1.26
N ASP A 118 -8.48 -6.08 -2.06
CA ASP A 118 -8.30 -7.43 -1.51
C ASP A 118 -6.92 -7.60 -0.87
N TYR A 119 -5.88 -6.93 -1.36
CA TYR A 119 -4.52 -7.08 -0.87
C TYR A 119 -4.11 -5.91 0.03
N VAL A 120 -4.18 -4.67 -0.45
CA VAL A 120 -3.69 -3.52 0.34
C VAL A 120 -4.53 -3.31 1.60
N CYS A 121 -5.87 -3.32 1.52
CA CYS A 121 -6.70 -3.22 2.73
C CYS A 121 -6.49 -4.39 3.68
N HIS A 122 -6.23 -5.60 3.18
CA HIS A 122 -5.97 -6.79 3.99
C HIS A 122 -4.70 -6.62 4.83
N GLU A 123 -3.60 -6.22 4.19
CA GLU A 123 -2.32 -6.04 4.88
C GLU A 123 -2.34 -4.83 5.83
N ILE A 124 -3.04 -3.75 5.48
CA ILE A 124 -3.28 -2.65 6.43
C ILE A 124 -4.11 -3.17 7.63
N GLY A 125 -5.07 -4.06 7.41
CA GLY A 125 -5.87 -4.66 8.49
C GLY A 125 -4.97 -5.38 9.49
N HIS A 126 -3.99 -6.15 9.01
CA HIS A 126 -2.95 -6.75 9.85
C HIS A 126 -2.12 -5.71 10.61
N GLN A 127 -1.79 -4.56 10.01
CA GLN A 127 -1.12 -3.46 10.71
C GLN A 127 -1.95 -2.87 11.85
N PHE A 128 -3.28 -2.98 11.79
CA PHE A 128 -4.21 -2.67 12.88
C PHE A 128 -4.56 -3.90 13.74
N SER A 129 -3.73 -4.95 13.70
CA SER A 129 -3.85 -6.17 14.50
C SER A 129 -5.08 -7.04 14.17
N ALA A 130 -5.70 -6.85 13.00
CA ALA A 130 -6.74 -7.77 12.55
C ALA A 130 -6.13 -9.15 12.26
N ALA A 131 -6.79 -10.21 12.73
CA ALA A 131 -6.44 -11.57 12.37
C ALA A 131 -7.19 -12.00 11.10
N HIS A 132 -6.69 -13.03 10.40
CA HIS A 132 -7.46 -13.68 9.36
C HIS A 132 -8.83 -14.13 9.90
N THR A 133 -9.89 -13.86 9.15
CA THR A 133 -11.21 -14.39 9.47
C THR A 133 -11.24 -15.90 9.27
N PHE A 134 -11.94 -16.63 10.13
CA PHE A 134 -12.09 -18.07 10.00
C PHE A 134 -12.82 -18.45 8.71
N TYR A 135 -12.19 -19.31 7.89
CA TYR A 135 -12.90 -20.04 6.84
C TYR A 135 -13.49 -21.31 7.45
N ASN A 136 -14.82 -21.39 7.56
CA ASN A 136 -15.53 -22.62 7.88
C ASN A 136 -16.44 -22.97 6.70
N GLY A 137 -16.24 -24.15 6.09
CA GLY A 137 -16.98 -24.59 4.89
C GLY A 137 -18.50 -24.75 5.05
N CYS A 138 -19.05 -24.49 6.24
CA CYS A 138 -20.49 -24.44 6.51
C CYS A 138 -21.10 -23.05 6.25
N LEU A 139 -20.28 -22.00 6.27
CA LEU A 139 -20.66 -20.66 5.86
C LEU A 139 -19.91 -20.34 4.58
N VAL A 140 -20.59 -20.41 3.44
CA VAL A 140 -20.12 -19.73 2.23
C VAL A 140 -20.29 -18.23 2.49
N VAL A 141 -19.36 -17.63 3.26
CA VAL A 141 -19.09 -16.20 3.11
C VAL A 141 -18.39 -16.05 1.77
N HIS A 142 -19.22 -15.99 0.75
CA HIS A 142 -18.82 -15.53 -0.56
C HIS A 142 -18.13 -14.19 -0.32
N HIS A 143 -16.88 -14.03 -0.78
CA HIS A 143 -16.11 -12.79 -0.77
C HIS A 143 -16.90 -11.72 -1.54
N ARG A 144 -17.90 -11.14 -0.88
CA ARG A 144 -18.89 -10.25 -1.46
C ARG A 144 -19.03 -9.07 -0.50
N LEU A 145 -18.19 -8.07 -0.71
CA LEU A 145 -18.64 -6.70 -0.59
C LEU A 145 -19.66 -6.42 -1.70
N HIS A 146 -20.81 -7.11 -1.66
CA HIS A 146 -21.95 -6.77 -2.51
C HIS A 146 -22.69 -5.64 -1.81
N HIS A 147 -22.29 -4.41 -2.10
CA HIS A 147 -23.17 -3.22 -2.15
C HIS A 147 -22.54 -2.06 -2.93
N MET A 148 -21.64 -2.32 -3.89
CA MET A 148 -21.29 -1.33 -4.91
C MET A 148 -22.19 -1.59 -6.14
N ASN A 149 -23.37 -0.96 -6.14
CA ASN A 149 -24.19 -0.86 -7.35
C ASN A 149 -23.34 -0.22 -8.46
N LEU A 150 -23.41 -0.79 -9.66
CA LEU A 150 -22.86 -0.22 -10.88
C LEU A 150 -23.21 1.28 -10.97
N VAL A 151 -22.18 2.12 -10.89
CA VAL A 151 -22.22 3.47 -11.47
C VAL A 151 -21.13 3.48 -12.53
N ALA A 152 -21.56 3.33 -13.78
CA ALA A 152 -20.73 3.65 -14.93
C ALA A 152 -20.35 5.13 -14.85
N LEU A 153 -19.07 5.43 -14.59
CA LEU A 153 -18.54 6.77 -14.70
C LEU A 153 -17.47 6.79 -15.79
N VAL A 154 -17.87 7.32 -16.94
CA VAL A 154 -17.11 7.84 -18.08
C VAL A 154 -15.59 7.62 -18.00
N LEU A 155 -15.13 6.57 -18.66
CA LEU A 155 -13.71 6.35 -18.95
C LEU A 155 -13.27 7.33 -20.04
N SER A 156 -12.32 8.23 -19.73
CA SER A 156 -11.46 8.81 -20.75
C SER A 156 -10.40 7.76 -21.13
N TRP A 157 -10.36 7.43 -22.41
CA TRP A 157 -9.60 6.33 -23.01
C TRP A 157 -8.08 6.57 -23.12
N ASP A 158 -7.53 7.60 -22.46
CA ASP A 158 -6.14 8.02 -22.63
C ASP A 158 -5.17 7.52 -21.53
N MET A 159 -5.62 6.69 -20.58
CA MET A 159 -4.80 6.21 -19.45
C MET A 159 -4.55 4.68 -19.46
N LEU A 160 -4.58 4.05 -20.64
CA LEU A 160 -4.62 2.59 -20.78
C LEU A 160 -3.32 1.92 -21.27
N VAL A 161 -2.22 2.65 -21.46
CA VAL A 161 -0.99 2.08 -22.07
C VAL A 161 0.29 2.27 -21.26
N TYR A 162 0.31 3.11 -20.22
CA TYR A 162 1.57 3.51 -19.56
C TYR A 162 1.85 2.93 -18.17
N VAL A 163 1.11 1.90 -17.71
CA VAL A 163 1.41 1.22 -16.44
C VAL A 163 2.38 0.03 -16.64
N ARG A 164 2.73 -0.31 -17.88
CA ARG A 164 3.49 -1.53 -18.20
C ARG A 164 5.01 -1.46 -17.96
N LEU A 165 5.64 -0.31 -17.66
CA LEU A 165 7.11 -0.21 -17.75
C LEU A 165 7.87 0.66 -16.72
N MET A 166 7.30 1.14 -15.61
CA MET A 166 8.04 2.11 -14.77
C MET A 166 7.96 2.02 -13.25
N PHE A 167 7.42 0.96 -12.66
CA PHE A 167 7.34 0.87 -11.19
C PHE A 167 8.07 -0.36 -10.68
N LYS A 168 9.25 -0.15 -10.10
CA LYS A 168 9.90 -1.19 -9.32
C LYS A 168 9.30 -1.22 -7.91
N ARG A 169 9.16 -0.09 -7.18
CA ARG A 169 8.79 -0.09 -5.74
C ARG A 169 8.28 1.26 -5.24
N ILE A 170 7.33 1.24 -4.32
CA ILE A 170 6.71 2.45 -3.77
C ILE A 170 6.48 2.26 -2.27
N VAL A 171 6.82 3.25 -1.44
CA VAL A 171 6.43 3.27 -0.02
C VAL A 171 5.22 4.20 0.14
N MET A 172 4.10 3.64 0.55
CA MET A 172 2.92 4.38 0.99
C MET A 172 3.05 4.69 2.49
N LEU A 173 2.91 5.97 2.85
CA LEU A 173 2.89 6.39 4.25
C LEU A 173 1.59 7.06 4.56
N ILE A 174 1.11 6.76 5.75
CA ILE A 174 -0.24 7.06 6.14
C ILE A 174 -0.22 7.76 7.51
N PHE A 175 -0.88 8.91 7.59
CA PHE A 175 -1.34 9.55 8.83
C PHE A 175 -2.84 9.25 9.02
N ILE A 176 -3.26 9.11 10.28
CA ILE A 176 -4.67 9.01 10.70
C ILE A 176 -5.19 10.40 11.10
#